data_AF-A0A496ZM02-F1
#
_entry.id   AF-A0A496ZM02-F1
#
_cell.length_a   1.000
_cell.length_b   1.000
_cell.length_c   1.000
_cell.angle_alpha   90.00
_cell.angle_beta   90.00
_cell.angle_gamma   90.00
#
_symmetry.space_group_name_H-M   'P 1'
#
loop_
_entity.id
_entity.type
_entity.pdbx_description
1 polymer ?
#
loop_
_entity_poly.entity_id
_entity_poly.type
_entity_poly.pdbx_seq_one_letter_code
_entity_poly.pdbx_strand_id
1 'polypeptide(L)'
;NKEISFKEIERVMQTSLYNANIPNEFEILHALPFNFKVDDQDFIEDPLGMNASRLEVETHIITTQKSNLNNLKKAVRGAGVEVENVILNGYASSIATLNQDEKELGVAVIDMGGNTSNITIHVGNSIKFNDFLGVGSNHVTNDLSMALHTPLNVADSVKLNYGSLLTPTNDLIELPIIGDENNTHEVSLEVVHNVIFARVEETLMILAQFIENSGLKEQIGAGIVLTGGFSKMEGIRDLAIATFGSMPVRIAKPKEMDGLFDNLRDPEFSSAVGLVMYSASAYTPYEIDVNKKVRHSNEIPSSQDSVDFNEEPEIPVPPAQEETQGDTMVTLPSKKEKKSDEAGAFSKFWNWATQLF
;
A
#
# COMPACT_ATOMS: atom_id res chain seq x y z
N ASN A 1 -2.27 25.65 36.91
CA ASN A 1 -2.41 24.95 35.61
C ASN A 1 -2.53 25.98 34.53
N LYS A 2 -1.86 25.77 33.40
CA LYS A 2 -2.02 26.58 32.20
C LYS A 2 -2.81 25.77 31.18
N GLU A 3 -3.61 26.47 30.40
CA GLU A 3 -4.29 25.89 29.24
C GLU A 3 -3.23 25.48 28.20
N ILE A 4 -3.38 24.29 27.62
CA ILE A 4 -2.53 23.77 26.56
C ILE A 4 -2.96 24.43 25.26
N SER A 5 -2.11 25.30 24.71
CA SER A 5 -2.30 25.87 23.38
C SER A 5 -1.52 25.08 22.33
N PHE A 6 -1.75 25.41 21.06
CA PHE A 6 -0.97 24.84 19.94
C PHE A 6 0.54 25.02 20.13
N LYS A 7 0.97 26.10 20.77
CA LYS A 7 2.39 26.36 21.06
C LYS A 7 2.99 25.33 22.02
N GLU A 8 2.24 24.88 23.03
CA GLU A 8 2.67 23.83 23.95
C GLU A 8 2.77 22.47 23.23
N ILE A 9 1.85 22.19 22.31
CA ILE A 9 1.84 20.98 21.48
C ILE A 9 3.05 20.97 20.53
N GLU A 10 3.25 22.05 19.77
CA GLU A 10 4.43 22.22 18.92
C GLU A 10 5.72 22.05 19.72
N ARG A 11 5.81 22.66 20.91
CA ARG A 11 7.00 22.55 21.76
C ARG A 11 7.27 21.10 22.19
N VAL A 12 6.26 20.35 22.61
CA VAL A 12 6.45 18.96 23.06
C VAL A 12 6.83 18.04 21.88
N MET A 13 6.28 18.27 20.70
CA MET A 13 6.66 17.54 19.48
C MET A 13 8.08 17.87 19.01
N GLN A 14 8.50 19.14 19.05
CA GLN A 14 9.89 19.50 18.77
C GLN A 14 10.86 18.88 19.79
N THR A 15 10.42 18.75 21.05
CA THR A 15 11.19 18.07 22.09
C THR A 15 11.34 16.58 21.81
N SER A 16 10.30 15.90 21.30
CA SER A 16 10.41 14.48 20.90
C SER A 16 11.39 14.29 19.76
N LEU A 17 11.38 15.18 18.76
CA LEU A 17 12.36 15.18 17.67
C LEU A 17 13.80 15.37 18.16
N TYR A 18 14.02 16.33 19.07
CA TYR A 18 15.34 16.57 19.65
C TYR A 18 15.86 15.34 20.41
N ASN A 19 14.99 14.69 21.19
CA ASN A 19 15.36 13.51 21.99
C ASN A 19 15.62 12.26 21.14
N ALA A 20 15.08 12.19 19.92
CA ALA A 20 15.25 11.05 19.02
C ALA A 20 16.68 10.90 18.47
N ASN A 21 17.55 11.92 18.61
CA ASN A 21 18.94 11.91 18.14
C ASN A 21 19.10 11.44 16.69
N ILE A 22 18.26 11.96 15.80
CA ILE A 22 18.22 11.57 14.38
C ILE A 22 19.57 11.88 13.73
N PRO A 23 20.23 10.90 13.08
CA PRO A 23 21.52 11.14 12.43
C PRO A 23 21.43 12.20 11.33
N ASN A 24 22.51 12.95 11.13
CA ASN A 24 22.54 14.09 10.19
C ASN A 24 22.31 13.69 8.73
N GLU A 25 22.49 12.41 8.40
CA GLU A 25 22.35 11.85 7.05
C GLU A 25 20.89 11.55 6.71
N PHE A 26 20.00 11.61 7.70
CA PHE A 26 18.57 11.38 7.55
C PHE A 26 17.79 12.69 7.56
N GLU A 27 16.67 12.71 6.86
CA GLU A 27 15.61 13.72 6.98
C GLU A 27 14.38 13.09 7.60
N ILE A 28 13.65 13.91 8.36
CA ILE A 28 12.33 13.55 8.88
C ILE A 28 11.35 13.69 7.72
N LEU A 29 10.61 12.62 7.44
CA LEU A 29 9.52 12.65 6.48
C LEU A 29 8.21 13.02 7.17
N HIS A 30 7.94 12.38 8.31
CA HIS A 30 6.77 12.64 9.16
C HIS A 30 7.14 12.45 10.63
N ALA A 31 6.61 13.29 11.51
CA ALA A 31 6.58 13.04 12.94
C ALA A 31 5.12 13.03 13.42
N LEU A 32 4.63 11.86 13.76
CA LEU A 32 3.21 11.60 14.01
C LEU A 32 3.03 11.29 15.50
N PRO A 33 2.45 12.20 16.30
CA PRO A 33 2.16 11.92 17.69
C PRO A 33 1.02 10.92 17.76
N PHE A 34 1.17 9.89 18.58
CA PHE A 34 0.15 8.83 18.71
C PHE A 34 -0.37 8.67 20.13
N ASN A 35 0.25 9.35 21.09
CA ASN A 35 -0.18 9.35 22.48
C ASN A 35 0.25 10.67 23.13
N PHE A 36 -0.70 11.43 23.68
CA PHE A 36 -0.40 12.51 24.60
C PHE A 36 -0.73 12.07 26.03
N LYS A 37 0.12 12.50 26.96
CA LYS A 37 -0.11 12.31 28.38
C LYS A 37 -0.20 13.67 29.06
N VAL A 38 -1.30 13.90 29.75
CA VAL A 38 -1.64 15.16 30.41
C VAL A 38 -1.66 14.92 31.92
N ASP A 39 -0.69 15.51 32.62
CA ASP A 39 -0.38 15.20 34.01
C ASP A 39 -0.18 13.68 34.25
N ASP A 40 -1.15 12.99 34.84
CA ASP A 40 -1.14 11.55 35.09
C ASP A 40 -2.16 10.77 34.23
N GLN A 41 -2.87 11.44 33.32
CA GLN A 41 -3.80 10.83 32.38
C GLN A 41 -3.09 10.50 31.07
N ASP A 42 -3.07 9.24 30.72
CA ASP A 42 -2.49 8.69 29.49
C ASP A 42 -3.55 8.53 28.39
N PHE A 43 -3.13 8.31 27.14
CA PHE A 43 -4.01 8.08 25.99
C PHE A 43 -4.95 9.26 25.66
N ILE A 44 -4.46 10.50 25.83
CA ILE A 44 -5.17 11.69 25.36
C ILE A 44 -4.92 11.84 23.86
N GLU A 45 -5.99 11.84 23.06
CA GLU A 45 -5.89 12.01 21.61
C GLU A 45 -5.64 13.47 21.20
N ASP A 46 -6.39 14.40 21.79
CA ASP A 46 -6.25 15.84 21.56
C ASP A 46 -6.13 16.60 22.89
N PRO A 47 -4.94 17.09 23.24
CA PRO A 47 -4.73 17.82 24.49
C PRO A 47 -5.10 19.31 24.39
N LEU A 48 -5.47 19.83 23.21
CA LEU A 48 -5.73 21.25 22.99
C LEU A 48 -6.88 21.76 23.89
N GLY A 49 -6.64 22.86 24.61
CA GLY A 49 -7.61 23.47 25.52
C GLY A 49 -7.72 22.80 26.89
N MET A 50 -7.03 21.67 27.12
CA MET A 50 -6.95 21.07 28.46
C MET A 50 -6.09 21.91 29.40
N ASN A 51 -6.36 21.85 30.70
CA ASN A 51 -5.54 22.52 31.72
C ASN A 51 -4.59 21.53 32.38
N ALA A 52 -3.28 21.78 32.27
CA ALA A 52 -2.28 20.86 32.80
C ALA A 52 -1.07 21.57 33.40
N SER A 53 -0.29 20.82 34.18
CA SER A 53 1.05 21.23 34.61
C SER A 53 2.14 20.56 33.78
N ARG A 54 1.89 19.34 33.30
CA ARG A 54 2.80 18.55 32.47
C ARG A 54 2.09 18.02 31.22
N LEU A 55 2.77 18.13 30.08
CA LEU A 55 2.37 17.54 28.80
C LEU A 55 3.55 16.72 28.28
N GLU A 56 3.30 15.45 27.99
CA GLU A 56 4.24 14.52 27.38
C GLU A 56 3.63 13.99 26.06
N VAL A 57 4.49 13.54 25.14
CA VAL A 57 4.07 12.98 23.85
C VAL A 57 4.93 11.79 23.48
N GLU A 58 4.29 10.76 22.93
CA GLU A 58 4.96 9.69 22.19
C GLU A 58 4.73 9.92 20.70
N THR A 59 5.81 9.87 19.93
CA THR A 59 5.82 10.24 18.51
C THR A 59 6.44 9.12 17.68
N HIS A 60 5.74 8.71 16.63
CA HIS A 60 6.30 7.87 15.58
C HIS A 60 7.01 8.75 14.56
N ILE A 61 8.33 8.63 14.49
CA ILE A 61 9.16 9.49 13.63
C ILE A 61 9.63 8.66 12.43
N ILE A 62 9.12 9.02 11.26
CA ILE A 62 9.46 8.39 9.98
C ILE A 62 10.61 9.18 9.37
N THR A 63 11.71 8.52 9.06
CA THR A 63 12.91 9.14 8.47
C THR A 63 13.34 8.45 7.19
N THR A 64 14.09 9.15 6.35
CA THR A 64 14.73 8.59 5.14
C THR A 64 16.10 9.22 4.93
N GLN A 65 17.01 8.53 4.23
CA GLN A 65 18.30 9.09 3.88
C GLN A 65 18.13 10.31 2.97
N LYS A 66 18.90 11.37 3.23
CA LYS A 66 18.93 12.60 2.43
C LYS A 66 19.16 12.32 0.94
N SER A 67 20.04 11.38 0.63
CA SER A 67 20.34 10.94 -0.74
C SER A 67 19.10 10.42 -1.46
N ASN A 68 18.32 9.54 -0.82
CA ASN A 68 17.11 8.97 -1.38
C ASN A 68 16.06 10.06 -1.67
N LEU A 69 15.83 10.95 -0.70
CA LEU A 69 14.89 12.05 -0.86
C LEU A 69 15.30 13.02 -1.97
N ASN A 70 16.60 13.34 -2.06
CA ASN A 70 17.12 14.22 -3.11
C ASN A 70 17.04 13.58 -4.50
N ASN A 71 17.32 12.28 -4.61
CA ASN A 71 17.18 11.55 -5.87
C ASN A 71 15.72 11.53 -6.36
N LEU A 72 14.76 11.29 -5.45
CA LEU A 72 13.34 11.37 -5.75
C LEU A 72 12.94 12.77 -6.23
N LYS A 73 13.28 13.81 -5.46
CA LYS A 73 12.97 15.21 -5.83
C LYS A 73 13.60 15.60 -7.17
N LYS A 74 14.82 15.12 -7.46
CA LYS A 74 15.50 15.36 -8.74
C LYS A 74 14.79 14.67 -9.90
N ALA A 75 14.35 13.42 -9.72
CA ALA A 75 13.63 12.68 -10.76
C ALA A 75 12.31 13.39 -11.12
N VAL A 76 11.56 13.85 -10.11
CA VAL A 76 10.30 14.57 -10.31
C VAL A 76 10.53 15.92 -11.01
N ARG A 77 11.53 16.70 -10.58
CA ARG A 77 11.93 17.95 -11.28
C ARG A 77 12.40 17.71 -12.72
N GLY A 78 12.98 16.55 -13.01
CA GLY A 78 13.35 16.15 -14.36
C GLY A 78 12.16 16.02 -15.31
N ALA A 79 10.95 15.79 -14.78
CA ALA A 79 9.69 15.82 -15.53
C ALA A 79 9.07 17.22 -15.62
N GLY A 80 9.77 18.27 -15.14
CA GLY A 80 9.32 19.66 -15.25
C GLY A 80 8.27 20.09 -14.23
N VAL A 81 8.12 19.34 -13.12
CA VAL A 81 7.20 19.68 -12.02
C VAL A 81 7.95 19.87 -10.71
N GLU A 82 7.49 20.80 -9.87
CA GLU A 82 8.06 21.03 -8.54
C GLU A 82 7.43 20.13 -7.47
N VAL A 83 8.22 19.83 -6.44
CA VAL A 83 7.79 18.99 -5.32
C VAL A 83 7.40 19.86 -4.14
N GLU A 84 6.11 19.99 -3.90
CA GLU A 84 5.57 20.70 -2.72
C GLU A 84 5.82 19.90 -1.43
N ASN A 85 5.54 18.60 -1.45
CA ASN A 85 5.62 17.73 -0.27
C ASN A 85 5.96 16.29 -0.66
N VAL A 86 6.40 15.47 0.30
CA VAL A 86 6.72 14.05 0.13
C VAL A 86 6.09 13.24 1.26
N ILE A 87 5.20 12.32 0.90
CA ILE A 87 4.39 11.57 1.85
C ILE A 87 4.79 10.10 1.80
N LEU A 88 4.79 9.41 2.94
CA LEU A 88 5.03 7.96 2.99
C LEU A 88 3.90 7.23 2.25
N ASN A 89 4.24 6.28 1.36
CA ASN A 89 3.26 5.57 0.54
C ASN A 89 2.10 4.96 1.37
N GLY A 90 2.43 4.16 2.40
CA GLY A 90 1.42 3.54 3.26
C GLY A 90 0.56 4.55 4.04
N TYR A 91 1.11 5.73 4.35
CA TYR A 91 0.35 6.81 4.97
C TYR A 91 -0.66 7.40 3.98
N ALA A 92 -0.22 7.75 2.75
CA ALA A 92 -1.11 8.23 1.70
C ALA A 92 -2.24 7.22 1.41
N SER A 93 -1.89 5.96 1.17
CA SER A 93 -2.87 4.89 0.93
C SER A 93 -3.86 4.73 2.09
N SER A 94 -3.41 4.87 3.34
CA SER A 94 -4.30 4.82 4.51
C SER A 94 -5.31 5.98 4.58
N ILE A 95 -4.92 7.19 4.17
CA ILE A 95 -5.82 8.35 4.11
C ILE A 95 -6.98 8.09 3.15
N ALA A 96 -6.66 7.52 1.99
CA ALA A 96 -7.62 7.22 0.93
C ALA A 96 -8.54 6.05 1.25
N THR A 97 -8.13 5.10 2.08
CA THR A 97 -8.81 3.78 2.19
C THR A 97 -9.48 3.52 3.52
N LEU A 98 -9.03 4.17 4.60
CA LEU A 98 -9.53 3.94 5.96
C LEU A 98 -10.68 4.88 6.31
N ASN A 99 -11.71 4.36 6.97
CA ASN A 99 -12.67 5.19 7.69
C ASN A 99 -12.18 5.52 9.10
N GLN A 100 -12.95 6.32 9.83
CA GLN A 100 -12.58 6.79 11.17
C GLN A 100 -12.63 5.65 12.21
N ASP A 101 -13.70 4.85 12.19
CA ASP A 101 -13.89 3.70 13.10
C ASP A 101 -12.73 2.69 13.00
N GLU A 102 -12.22 2.45 11.79
CA GLU A 102 -11.08 1.55 11.57
C GLU A 102 -9.79 2.07 12.20
N LYS A 103 -9.56 3.39 12.13
CA LYS A 103 -8.40 4.01 12.79
C LYS A 103 -8.53 3.91 14.30
N GLU A 104 -9.70 4.23 14.85
CA GLU A 104 -9.98 4.18 16.29
C GLU A 104 -9.84 2.78 16.87
N LEU A 105 -10.39 1.76 16.21
CA LEU A 105 -10.24 0.36 16.60
C LEU A 105 -8.84 -0.20 16.35
N GLY A 106 -8.05 0.50 15.55
CA GLY A 106 -6.74 0.10 15.05
C GLY A 106 -6.82 -0.86 13.86
N VAL A 107 -5.97 -0.62 12.88
CA VAL A 107 -6.02 -1.31 11.57
C VAL A 107 -4.63 -1.36 10.93
N ALA A 108 -4.32 -2.48 10.28
CA ALA A 108 -3.15 -2.61 9.42
C ALA A 108 -3.55 -2.39 7.95
N VAL A 109 -2.95 -1.38 7.30
CA VAL A 109 -3.08 -1.16 5.85
C VAL A 109 -1.89 -1.78 5.15
N ILE A 110 -2.17 -2.65 4.19
CA ILE A 110 -1.16 -3.29 3.34
C ILE A 110 -1.38 -2.84 1.89
N ASP A 111 -0.48 -2.00 1.38
CA ASP A 111 -0.47 -1.53 0.00
C ASP A 111 0.48 -2.40 -0.83
N MET A 112 -0.11 -3.29 -1.63
CA MET A 112 0.59 -4.28 -2.44
C MET A 112 0.77 -3.77 -3.87
N GLY A 113 1.99 -3.33 -4.20
CA GLY A 113 2.34 -2.77 -5.51
C GLY A 113 3.08 -3.73 -6.44
N GLY A 114 3.74 -3.18 -7.46
CA GLY A 114 4.51 -3.97 -8.44
C GLY A 114 5.82 -4.52 -7.88
N ASN A 115 6.61 -3.69 -7.19
CA ASN A 115 7.92 -4.10 -6.65
C ASN A 115 7.94 -4.24 -5.12
N THR A 116 6.99 -3.63 -4.42
CA THR A 116 6.97 -3.57 -2.96
C THR A 116 5.57 -3.76 -2.42
N SER A 117 5.48 -4.32 -1.22
CA SER A 117 4.27 -4.37 -0.41
C SER A 117 4.54 -3.63 0.89
N ASN A 118 3.84 -2.52 1.11
CA ASN A 118 4.06 -1.64 2.26
C ASN A 118 3.03 -1.94 3.33
N ILE A 119 3.43 -1.95 4.60
CA ILE A 119 2.53 -2.06 5.74
C ILE A 119 2.56 -0.78 6.58
N THR A 120 1.40 -0.36 7.06
CA THR A 120 1.26 0.76 8.00
C THR A 120 0.17 0.41 9.00
N ILE A 121 0.47 0.50 10.29
CA ILE A 121 -0.47 0.19 11.36
C ILE A 121 -0.90 1.49 12.04
N HIS A 122 -2.20 1.75 11.97
CA HIS A 122 -2.87 2.80 12.75
C HIS A 122 -3.35 2.21 14.06
N VAL A 123 -3.16 2.95 15.14
CA VAL A 123 -3.75 2.66 16.45
C VAL A 123 -4.26 3.98 17.01
N GLY A 124 -5.58 4.14 17.05
CA GLY A 124 -6.19 5.45 17.24
C GLY A 124 -5.99 6.33 16.01
N ASN A 125 -5.91 7.63 16.22
CA ASN A 125 -5.85 8.62 15.13
C ASN A 125 -4.46 8.84 14.51
N SER A 126 -3.53 7.89 14.68
CA SER A 126 -2.14 8.06 14.25
C SER A 126 -1.46 6.72 13.89
N ILE A 127 -0.34 6.82 13.19
CA ILE A 127 0.50 5.68 12.79
C ILE A 127 1.46 5.35 13.92
N LYS A 128 1.51 4.07 14.31
CA LYS A 128 2.48 3.56 15.30
C LYS A 128 3.56 2.65 14.70
N PHE A 129 3.36 2.17 13.48
CA PHE A 129 4.30 1.29 12.81
C PHE A 129 4.19 1.42 11.29
N ASN A 130 5.33 1.34 10.62
CA ASN A 130 5.40 1.17 9.18
C ASN A 130 6.62 0.32 8.82
N ASP A 131 6.48 -0.50 7.79
CA ASP A 131 7.58 -1.27 7.20
C ASP A 131 7.23 -1.60 5.74
N PHE A 132 8.14 -2.23 5.00
CA PHE A 132 7.87 -2.70 3.66
C PHE A 132 8.61 -3.99 3.34
N LEU A 133 7.97 -4.81 2.52
CA LEU A 133 8.57 -5.97 1.89
C LEU A 133 8.96 -5.60 0.46
N GLY A 134 10.20 -5.89 0.07
CA GLY A 134 10.71 -5.74 -1.30
C GLY A 134 10.16 -6.78 -2.28
N VAL A 135 8.88 -7.12 -2.16
CA VAL A 135 8.15 -8.08 -3.01
C VAL A 135 6.82 -7.46 -3.41
N GLY A 136 6.44 -7.65 -4.67
CA GLY A 136 5.19 -7.19 -5.26
C GLY A 136 4.84 -8.02 -6.49
N SER A 137 3.83 -7.60 -7.27
CA SER A 137 3.30 -8.40 -8.39
C SER A 137 4.30 -8.70 -9.52
N ASN A 138 5.39 -7.94 -9.63
CA ASN A 138 6.47 -8.23 -10.59
C ASN A 138 7.26 -9.49 -10.21
N HIS A 139 7.29 -9.85 -8.94
CA HIS A 139 7.95 -11.08 -8.50
C HIS A 139 7.16 -12.32 -8.94
N VAL A 140 5.82 -12.25 -8.90
CA VAL A 140 4.96 -13.26 -9.51
C VAL A 140 5.24 -13.40 -11.01
N THR A 141 5.45 -12.27 -11.69
CA THR A 141 5.78 -12.25 -13.13
C THR A 141 7.12 -12.93 -13.41
N ASN A 142 8.13 -12.66 -12.59
CA ASN A 142 9.44 -13.29 -12.70
C ASN A 142 9.35 -14.80 -12.46
N ASP A 143 8.62 -15.24 -11.43
CA ASP A 143 8.45 -16.66 -11.14
C ASP A 143 7.72 -17.39 -12.27
N LEU A 144 6.68 -16.77 -12.83
CA LEU A 144 5.97 -17.32 -13.99
C LEU A 144 6.87 -17.40 -15.22
N SER A 145 7.67 -16.38 -15.50
CA SER A 145 8.62 -16.42 -16.62
C SER A 145 9.62 -17.57 -16.47
N MET A 146 10.13 -17.77 -15.25
CA MET A 146 11.06 -18.86 -14.95
C MET A 146 10.40 -20.24 -15.03
N ALA A 147 9.22 -20.41 -14.43
CA ALA A 147 8.52 -21.70 -14.35
C ALA A 147 7.91 -22.13 -15.68
N LEU A 148 7.42 -21.18 -16.48
CA LEU A 148 6.78 -21.42 -17.78
C LEU A 148 7.76 -21.27 -18.95
N HIS A 149 9.05 -20.98 -18.69
CA HIS A 149 10.06 -20.74 -19.72
C HIS A 149 9.61 -19.80 -20.84
N THR A 150 8.92 -18.71 -20.47
CA THR A 150 8.33 -17.73 -21.41
C THR A 150 8.82 -16.30 -21.10
N PRO A 151 8.91 -15.39 -22.08
CA PRO A 151 9.35 -14.01 -21.86
C PRO A 151 8.55 -13.25 -20.79
N LEU A 152 9.17 -12.26 -20.13
CA LEU A 152 8.55 -11.53 -19.00
C LEU A 152 7.24 -10.81 -19.36
N ASN A 153 7.16 -10.18 -20.53
CA ASN A 153 5.94 -9.54 -21.03
C ASN A 153 4.79 -10.54 -21.24
N VAL A 154 5.12 -11.76 -21.69
CA VAL A 154 4.16 -12.85 -21.84
C VAL A 154 3.74 -13.39 -20.48
N ALA A 155 4.68 -13.59 -19.56
CA ALA A 155 4.38 -14.01 -18.19
C ALA A 155 3.48 -13.00 -17.45
N ASP A 156 3.69 -11.70 -17.67
CA ASP A 156 2.82 -10.64 -17.13
C ASP A 156 1.41 -10.73 -17.72
N SER A 157 1.33 -10.94 -19.04
CA SER A 157 0.05 -11.18 -19.72
C SER A 157 -0.64 -12.43 -19.18
N VAL A 158 0.09 -13.50 -18.88
CA VAL A 158 -0.47 -14.72 -18.26
C VAL A 158 -1.00 -14.42 -16.87
N LYS A 159 -0.24 -13.69 -16.04
CA LYS A 159 -0.66 -13.25 -14.70
C LYS A 159 -1.95 -12.43 -14.76
N LEU A 160 -2.05 -11.47 -15.68
CA LEU A 160 -3.21 -10.58 -15.80
C LEU A 160 -4.46 -11.31 -16.34
N ASN A 161 -4.30 -12.25 -17.28
CA ASN A 161 -5.42 -12.92 -17.94
C ASN A 161 -5.89 -14.20 -17.25
N TYR A 162 -4.98 -14.91 -16.58
CA TYR A 162 -5.24 -16.24 -16.00
C TYR A 162 -4.92 -16.34 -14.51
N GLY A 163 -4.40 -15.28 -13.89
CA GLY A 163 -4.03 -15.28 -12.48
C GLY A 163 -5.24 -15.42 -11.56
N SER A 164 -5.22 -16.46 -10.74
CA SER A 164 -6.23 -16.74 -9.72
C SER A 164 -5.61 -17.53 -8.58
N LEU A 165 -6.12 -17.29 -7.36
CA LEU A 165 -5.81 -18.06 -6.15
C LEU A 165 -6.94 -19.02 -5.76
N LEU A 166 -7.98 -19.10 -6.61
CA LEU A 166 -9.07 -20.06 -6.46
C LEU A 166 -8.66 -21.43 -7.03
N THR A 167 -9.59 -22.39 -7.01
CA THR A 167 -9.34 -23.76 -7.46
C THR A 167 -8.72 -23.81 -8.86
N PRO A 168 -7.58 -24.51 -9.05
CA PRO A 168 -6.90 -24.54 -10.32
C PRO A 168 -7.71 -25.26 -11.40
N THR A 169 -7.57 -24.78 -12.63
CA THR A 169 -8.16 -25.41 -13.82
C THR A 169 -7.09 -26.23 -14.55
N ASN A 170 -7.46 -27.41 -15.08
CA ASN A 170 -6.56 -28.23 -15.91
C ASN A 170 -6.54 -27.81 -17.39
N ASP A 171 -6.94 -26.58 -17.69
CA ASP A 171 -6.91 -26.03 -19.04
C ASP A 171 -5.46 -25.84 -19.50
N LEU A 172 -5.21 -25.99 -20.79
CA LEU A 172 -3.89 -25.79 -21.41
C LEU A 172 -3.84 -24.44 -22.13
N ILE A 173 -2.69 -23.79 -22.09
CA ILE A 173 -2.38 -22.57 -22.86
C ILE A 173 -1.07 -22.77 -23.64
N GLU A 174 -0.99 -22.16 -24.83
CA GLU A 174 0.24 -22.16 -25.63
C GLU A 174 1.05 -20.90 -25.37
N LEU A 175 2.34 -21.07 -25.08
CA LEU A 175 3.26 -19.98 -24.74
C LEU A 175 4.52 -20.02 -25.61
N PRO A 176 5.04 -18.87 -26.06
CA PRO A 176 6.34 -18.79 -26.74
C PRO A 176 7.48 -19.17 -25.79
N ILE A 177 8.55 -19.71 -26.36
CA ILE A 177 9.74 -20.13 -25.63
C ILE A 177 10.74 -18.97 -25.54
N ILE A 178 11.38 -18.80 -24.38
CA ILE A 178 12.46 -17.81 -24.21
C ILE A 178 13.56 -18.03 -25.25
N GLY A 179 13.85 -17.00 -26.05
CA GLY A 179 14.90 -17.02 -27.08
C GLY A 179 14.51 -17.69 -28.40
N ASP A 180 13.27 -18.17 -28.52
CA ASP A 180 12.73 -18.74 -29.75
C ASP A 180 11.23 -18.43 -29.90
N GLU A 181 10.94 -17.17 -30.26
CA GLU A 181 9.57 -16.64 -30.35
C GLU A 181 8.74 -17.25 -31.49
N ASN A 182 9.37 -17.99 -32.41
CA ASN A 182 8.66 -18.67 -33.50
C ASN A 182 8.07 -20.02 -33.07
N ASN A 183 8.47 -20.54 -31.90
CA ASN A 183 8.02 -21.82 -31.38
C ASN A 183 7.25 -21.63 -30.08
N THR A 184 6.16 -22.39 -29.93
CA THR A 184 5.33 -22.43 -28.73
C THR A 184 5.41 -23.79 -28.06
N HIS A 185 5.04 -23.82 -26.78
CA HIS A 185 4.84 -25.04 -26.02
C HIS A 185 3.56 -24.93 -25.19
N GLU A 186 2.93 -26.06 -24.90
CA GLU A 186 1.72 -26.12 -24.08
C GLU A 186 2.08 -26.17 -22.59
N VAL A 187 1.38 -25.39 -21.78
CA VAL A 187 1.49 -25.39 -20.32
C VAL A 187 0.11 -25.47 -19.68
N SER A 188 0.01 -26.23 -18.59
CA SER A 188 -1.21 -26.32 -17.79
C SER A 188 -1.40 -25.07 -16.93
N LEU A 189 -2.63 -24.54 -16.89
CA LEU A 189 -3.02 -23.48 -15.97
C LEU A 189 -2.85 -23.88 -14.51
N GLU A 190 -2.89 -25.18 -14.18
CA GLU A 190 -2.55 -25.67 -12.85
C GLU A 190 -1.14 -25.25 -12.42
N VAL A 191 -0.17 -25.27 -13.34
CA VAL A 191 1.20 -24.81 -13.06
C VAL A 191 1.22 -23.32 -12.80
N VAL A 192 0.50 -22.53 -13.62
CA VAL A 192 0.36 -21.08 -13.45
C VAL A 192 -0.20 -20.75 -12.08
N HIS A 193 -1.32 -21.37 -11.69
CA HIS A 193 -1.99 -21.14 -10.41
C HIS A 193 -1.11 -21.54 -9.23
N ASN A 194 -0.41 -22.67 -9.30
CA ASN A 194 0.50 -23.11 -8.23
C ASN A 194 1.67 -22.14 -8.01
N VAL A 195 2.25 -21.61 -9.10
CA VAL A 195 3.34 -20.61 -9.01
C VAL A 195 2.84 -19.31 -8.39
N ILE A 196 1.68 -18.82 -8.82
CA ILE A 196 1.06 -17.61 -8.26
C ILE A 196 0.73 -17.82 -6.79
N PHE A 197 0.11 -18.95 -6.44
CA PHE A 197 -0.27 -19.28 -5.07
C PHE A 197 0.93 -19.28 -4.14
N ALA A 198 2.01 -19.99 -4.50
CA ALA A 198 3.22 -20.07 -3.67
C ALA A 198 3.82 -18.67 -3.40
N ARG A 199 3.90 -17.80 -4.41
CA ARG A 199 4.45 -16.45 -4.22
C ARG A 199 3.54 -15.54 -3.39
N VAL A 200 2.23 -15.59 -3.62
CA VAL A 200 1.28 -14.74 -2.87
C VAL A 200 1.21 -15.21 -1.41
N GLU A 201 1.16 -16.53 -1.17
CA GLU A 201 1.18 -17.10 0.18
C GLU A 201 2.43 -16.67 0.95
N GLU A 202 3.62 -16.83 0.36
CA GLU A 202 4.88 -16.39 0.96
C GLU A 202 4.85 -14.89 1.29
N THR A 203 4.36 -14.06 0.35
CA THR A 203 4.25 -12.61 0.54
C THR A 203 3.36 -12.28 1.74
N LEU A 204 2.19 -12.91 1.84
CA LEU A 204 1.24 -12.69 2.94
C LEU A 204 1.78 -13.21 4.28
N MET A 205 2.50 -14.35 4.29
CA MET A 205 3.12 -14.90 5.49
C MET A 205 4.19 -13.96 6.06
N ILE A 206 5.02 -13.37 5.21
CA ILE A 206 6.04 -12.39 5.64
C ILE A 206 5.36 -11.12 6.19
N LEU A 207 4.31 -10.63 5.52
CA LEU A 207 3.54 -9.48 6.00
C LEU A 207 2.84 -9.77 7.33
N ALA A 208 2.36 -10.99 7.56
CA ALA A 208 1.83 -11.43 8.85
C ALA A 208 2.93 -11.38 9.93
N GLN A 209 4.15 -11.80 9.60
CA GLN A 209 5.28 -11.69 10.51
C GLN A 209 5.65 -10.25 10.86
N PHE A 210 5.48 -9.28 9.94
CA PHE A 210 5.65 -7.86 10.27
C PHE A 210 4.64 -7.40 11.33
N ILE A 211 3.38 -7.84 11.23
CA ILE A 211 2.35 -7.53 12.24
C ILE A 211 2.73 -8.14 13.59
N GLU A 212 3.13 -9.41 13.63
CA GLU A 212 3.56 -10.08 14.87
C GLU A 212 4.77 -9.36 15.51
N ASN A 213 5.80 -9.08 14.70
CA ASN A 213 7.03 -8.43 15.15
C ASN A 213 6.82 -6.99 15.60
N SER A 214 5.79 -6.30 15.09
CA SER A 214 5.44 -4.95 15.54
C SER A 214 4.96 -4.92 17.00
N GLY A 215 4.47 -6.05 17.54
CA GLY A 215 3.85 -6.12 18.86
C GLY A 215 2.47 -5.45 18.94
N LEU A 216 1.90 -5.03 17.80
CA LEU A 216 0.62 -4.31 17.72
C LEU A 216 -0.56 -5.19 17.32
N LYS A 217 -0.36 -6.50 17.16
CA LYS A 217 -1.40 -7.46 16.76
C LYS A 217 -2.69 -7.36 17.57
N GLU A 218 -2.58 -7.22 18.88
CA GLU A 218 -3.75 -7.12 19.78
C GLU A 218 -4.40 -5.72 19.78
N GLN A 219 -3.79 -4.75 19.08
CA GLN A 219 -4.28 -3.37 18.97
C GLN A 219 -4.91 -3.07 17.60
N ILE A 220 -5.00 -4.04 16.68
CA ILE A 220 -5.61 -3.87 15.36
C ILE A 220 -7.00 -4.52 15.30
N GLY A 221 -7.94 -4.03 16.12
CA GLY A 221 -9.28 -4.58 16.26
C GLY A 221 -10.14 -4.53 15.00
N ALA A 222 -9.89 -3.58 14.09
CA ALA A 222 -10.54 -3.53 12.78
C ALA A 222 -9.90 -4.47 11.73
N GLY A 223 -8.78 -5.11 12.07
CA GLY A 223 -8.10 -6.09 11.23
C GLY A 223 -7.24 -5.47 10.14
N ILE A 224 -7.37 -6.00 8.92
CA ILE A 224 -6.45 -5.75 7.81
C ILE A 224 -7.20 -5.20 6.60
N VAL A 225 -6.62 -4.15 6.03
CA VAL A 225 -7.07 -3.51 4.80
C VAL A 225 -6.01 -3.70 3.72
N LEU A 226 -6.35 -4.46 2.68
CA LEU A 226 -5.50 -4.64 1.51
C LEU A 226 -5.83 -3.58 0.44
N THR A 227 -4.81 -3.02 -0.20
CA THR A 227 -4.96 -2.11 -1.33
C THR A 227 -3.77 -2.21 -2.31
N GLY A 228 -3.71 -1.36 -3.32
CA GLY A 228 -2.69 -1.42 -4.37
C GLY A 228 -3.06 -2.38 -5.52
N GLY A 229 -2.33 -2.30 -6.63
CA GLY A 229 -2.67 -3.07 -7.83
C GLY A 229 -2.57 -4.59 -7.65
N PHE A 230 -1.66 -5.07 -6.80
CA PHE A 230 -1.50 -6.50 -6.55
C PHE A 230 -2.65 -7.08 -5.71
N SER A 231 -3.34 -6.25 -4.92
CA SER A 231 -4.53 -6.68 -4.17
C SER A 231 -5.74 -6.98 -5.07
N LYS A 232 -5.64 -6.76 -6.39
CA LYS A 232 -6.66 -7.12 -7.38
C LYS A 232 -6.61 -8.61 -7.77
N MET A 233 -5.59 -9.36 -7.35
CA MET A 233 -5.48 -10.79 -7.64
C MET A 233 -6.71 -11.54 -7.11
N GLU A 234 -7.36 -12.31 -7.97
CA GLU A 234 -8.56 -13.07 -7.61
C GLU A 234 -8.24 -14.06 -6.47
N GLY A 235 -9.09 -14.10 -5.44
CA GLY A 235 -8.91 -14.97 -4.27
C GLY A 235 -7.92 -14.46 -3.22
N ILE A 236 -7.25 -13.32 -3.42
CA ILE A 236 -6.22 -12.84 -2.47
C ILE A 236 -6.78 -12.54 -1.08
N ARG A 237 -8.03 -12.07 -1.01
CA ARG A 237 -8.71 -11.84 0.26
C ARG A 237 -8.88 -13.14 1.05
N ASP A 238 -9.27 -14.21 0.37
CA ASP A 238 -9.56 -15.48 1.05
C ASP A 238 -8.26 -16.13 1.54
N LEU A 239 -7.20 -16.07 0.72
CA LEU A 239 -5.86 -16.49 1.14
C LEU A 239 -5.36 -15.63 2.31
N ALA A 240 -5.53 -14.31 2.25
CA ALA A 240 -5.16 -13.42 3.35
C ALA A 240 -5.90 -13.75 4.65
N ILE A 241 -7.20 -14.06 4.61
CA ILE A 241 -7.95 -14.51 5.79
C ILE A 241 -7.33 -15.80 6.36
N ALA A 242 -6.98 -16.76 5.50
CA ALA A 242 -6.33 -17.99 5.94
C ALA A 242 -4.95 -17.75 6.56
N THR A 243 -4.18 -16.78 6.04
CA THR A 243 -2.83 -16.46 6.51
C THR A 243 -2.80 -15.61 7.78
N PHE A 244 -3.65 -14.59 7.88
CA PHE A 244 -3.69 -13.66 9.02
C PHE A 244 -4.53 -14.18 10.21
N GLY A 245 -5.13 -15.37 10.07
CA GLY A 245 -5.87 -16.04 11.13
C GLY A 245 -7.24 -15.42 11.40
N SER A 246 -7.52 -15.05 12.64
CA SER A 246 -8.84 -14.55 13.05
C SER A 246 -9.12 -13.09 12.72
N MET A 247 -8.18 -12.38 12.08
CA MET A 247 -8.37 -10.97 11.75
C MET A 247 -9.30 -10.81 10.56
N PRO A 248 -10.26 -9.87 10.62
CA PRO A 248 -11.05 -9.54 9.43
C PRO A 248 -10.14 -8.92 8.37
N VAL A 249 -10.33 -9.33 7.11
CA VAL A 249 -9.61 -8.78 5.95
C VAL A 249 -10.61 -8.24 4.94
N ARG A 250 -10.35 -7.04 4.43
CA ARG A 250 -11.06 -6.47 3.28
C ARG A 250 -10.11 -5.86 2.27
N ILE A 251 -10.55 -5.80 1.01
CA ILE A 251 -9.87 -5.05 -0.04
C ILE A 251 -10.49 -3.65 -0.09
N ALA A 252 -9.66 -2.61 -0.07
CA ALA A 252 -10.09 -1.22 -0.12
C ALA A 252 -9.83 -0.59 -1.48
N LYS A 253 -10.78 0.26 -1.85
CA LYS A 253 -10.67 1.24 -2.92
C LYS A 253 -10.51 2.63 -2.30
N PRO A 254 -9.90 3.60 -3.01
CA PRO A 254 -9.89 4.98 -2.56
C PRO A 254 -11.32 5.50 -2.36
N LYS A 255 -11.52 6.37 -1.35
CA LYS A 255 -12.78 7.04 -1.09
C LYS A 255 -13.26 7.80 -2.33
N GLU A 256 -14.58 7.81 -2.52
CA GLU A 256 -15.20 8.61 -3.57
C GLU A 256 -15.01 10.11 -3.26
N MET A 257 -14.72 10.87 -4.30
CA MET A 257 -14.61 12.33 -4.26
C MET A 257 -15.32 12.89 -5.47
N ASP A 258 -15.92 14.07 -5.32
CA ASP A 258 -16.53 14.78 -6.44
C ASP A 258 -15.47 15.07 -7.51
N GLY A 259 -15.79 14.78 -8.77
CA GLY A 259 -14.87 14.93 -9.90
C GLY A 259 -13.85 13.80 -10.07
N LEU A 260 -13.87 12.75 -9.23
CA LEU A 260 -13.01 11.59 -9.41
C LEU A 260 -13.48 10.75 -10.61
N PHE A 261 -12.62 10.64 -11.62
CA PHE A 261 -12.84 9.78 -12.79
C PHE A 261 -12.96 8.30 -12.40
N ASP A 262 -13.80 7.55 -13.12
CA ASP A 262 -14.09 6.14 -12.81
C ASP A 262 -12.84 5.25 -12.78
N ASN A 263 -11.84 5.55 -13.61
CA ASN A 263 -10.58 4.81 -13.65
C ASN A 263 -9.72 4.98 -12.39
N LEU A 264 -9.89 6.06 -11.62
CA LEU A 264 -9.12 6.32 -10.40
C LEU A 264 -9.73 5.66 -9.15
N ARG A 265 -10.79 4.86 -9.31
CA ARG A 265 -11.49 4.18 -8.21
C ARG A 265 -10.90 2.81 -7.87
N ASP A 266 -9.91 2.34 -8.62
CA ASP A 266 -9.28 1.06 -8.36
C ASP A 266 -8.23 1.13 -7.23
N PRO A 267 -7.97 0.03 -6.50
CA PRO A 267 -7.01 0.00 -5.39
C PRO A 267 -5.60 0.45 -5.76
N GLU A 268 -5.21 0.34 -7.04
CA GLU A 268 -3.91 0.80 -7.54
C GLU A 268 -3.71 2.32 -7.45
N PHE A 269 -4.81 3.09 -7.34
CA PHE A 269 -4.78 4.55 -7.23
C PHE A 269 -4.88 5.06 -5.79
N SER A 270 -4.94 4.17 -4.78
CA SER A 270 -5.10 4.58 -3.38
C SER A 270 -4.01 5.52 -2.89
N SER A 271 -2.75 5.30 -3.27
CA SER A 271 -1.66 6.21 -2.91
C SER A 271 -1.83 7.59 -3.57
N ALA A 272 -2.09 7.62 -4.87
CA ALA A 272 -2.26 8.87 -5.63
C ALA A 272 -3.44 9.70 -5.11
N VAL A 273 -4.60 9.07 -4.89
CA VAL A 273 -5.77 9.73 -4.27
C VAL A 273 -5.43 10.19 -2.85
N GLY A 274 -4.69 9.38 -2.09
CA GLY A 274 -4.22 9.71 -0.75
C GLY A 274 -3.35 10.96 -0.69
N LEU A 275 -2.48 11.17 -1.68
CA LEU A 275 -1.66 12.39 -1.80
C LEU A 275 -2.53 13.64 -2.01
N VAL A 276 -3.55 13.55 -2.86
CA VAL A 276 -4.51 14.65 -3.10
C VAL A 276 -5.34 14.93 -1.84
N MET A 277 -5.80 13.90 -1.15
CA MET A 277 -6.53 14.07 0.10
C MET A 277 -5.65 14.67 1.19
N TYR A 278 -4.39 14.27 1.27
CA TYR A 278 -3.42 14.83 2.20
C TYR A 278 -3.20 16.33 1.95
N SER A 279 -3.06 16.76 0.68
CA SER A 279 -2.97 18.19 0.36
C SER A 279 -4.26 18.94 0.67
N ALA A 280 -5.42 18.27 0.58
CA ALA A 280 -6.73 18.75 1.05
C ALA A 280 -6.95 18.63 2.58
N SER A 281 -5.86 18.57 3.36
CA SER A 281 -5.85 18.57 4.83
C SER A 281 -6.37 17.30 5.52
N ALA A 282 -6.38 16.14 4.83
CA ALA A 282 -6.76 14.85 5.42
C ALA A 282 -5.60 14.14 6.17
N TYR A 283 -4.68 14.90 6.76
CA TYR A 283 -3.60 14.41 7.61
C TYR A 283 -4.06 14.12 9.06
N THR A 284 -3.20 13.54 9.89
CA THR A 284 -3.51 13.26 11.31
C THR A 284 -3.77 14.54 12.11
N PRO A 285 -4.47 14.50 13.27
CA PRO A 285 -4.80 15.70 14.04
C PRO A 285 -3.61 16.63 14.31
N TYR A 286 -2.42 16.05 14.48
CA TYR A 286 -1.14 16.73 14.55
C TYR A 286 -0.10 15.97 13.74
N GLU A 287 0.82 16.68 13.09
CA GLU A 287 2.04 16.10 12.50
C GLU A 287 3.12 17.17 12.27
N ILE A 288 4.37 16.74 12.15
CA ILE A 288 5.44 17.55 11.55
C ILE A 288 5.78 16.92 10.20
N ASP A 289 5.59 17.67 9.12
CA ASP A 289 5.86 17.20 7.77
C ASP A 289 7.34 17.33 7.36
N VAL A 290 7.66 16.89 6.15
CA VAL A 290 9.02 16.96 5.56
C VAL A 290 9.57 18.40 5.45
N ASN A 291 8.68 19.39 5.41
CA ASN A 291 9.04 20.81 5.36
C ASN A 291 9.19 21.41 6.76
N LYS A 292 9.14 20.58 7.81
CA LYS A 292 9.23 20.94 9.23
C LYS A 292 8.06 21.83 9.69
N LYS A 293 6.96 21.85 8.94
CA LYS A 293 5.75 22.55 9.33
C LYS A 293 4.98 21.67 10.31
N VAL A 294 4.62 22.24 11.46
CA VAL A 294 3.65 21.60 12.37
C VAL A 294 2.25 21.84 11.80
N ARG A 295 1.58 20.76 11.39
CA ARG A 295 0.23 20.79 10.87
C ARG A 295 -0.76 20.40 11.96
N HIS A 296 -1.97 20.94 11.88
CA HIS A 296 -3.08 20.52 12.72
C HIS A 296 -4.39 20.48 11.93
N SER A 297 -5.32 19.59 12.30
CA SER A 297 -6.58 19.37 11.56
C SER A 297 -7.46 20.61 11.48
N ASN A 298 -7.36 21.51 12.45
CA ASN A 298 -8.08 22.79 12.47
C ASN A 298 -7.38 23.92 11.69
N GLU A 299 -6.31 23.64 10.93
CA GLU A 299 -5.59 24.63 10.13
C GLU A 299 -6.53 25.15 9.04
N ILE A 300 -6.62 26.47 8.88
CA ILE A 300 -7.25 27.05 7.69
C ILE A 300 -6.25 26.83 6.55
N PRO A 301 -6.60 26.11 5.48
CA PRO A 301 -5.72 25.92 4.34
C PRO A 301 -5.20 27.27 3.88
N SER A 302 -3.88 27.43 3.73
CA SER A 302 -3.35 28.59 3.03
C SER A 302 -4.05 28.63 1.67
N SER A 303 -4.72 29.74 1.37
CA SER A 303 -5.42 29.92 0.09
C SER A 303 -4.49 29.51 -1.05
N GLN A 304 -4.74 28.34 -1.64
CA GLN A 304 -4.16 28.03 -2.93
C GLN A 304 -4.75 29.06 -3.90
N ASP A 305 -3.89 29.66 -4.73
CA ASP A 305 -4.38 30.45 -5.84
C ASP A 305 -5.40 29.61 -6.60
N SER A 306 -6.58 30.16 -6.86
CA SER A 306 -7.63 29.45 -7.59
C SER A 306 -7.06 29.01 -8.93
N VAL A 307 -6.92 27.71 -9.13
CA VAL A 307 -6.53 27.15 -10.43
C VAL A 307 -7.69 27.41 -11.39
N ASP A 308 -7.48 28.24 -12.40
CA ASP A 308 -8.45 28.39 -13.49
C ASP A 308 -8.40 27.12 -14.34
N PHE A 309 -9.38 26.24 -14.18
CA PHE A 309 -9.49 25.01 -14.97
C PHE A 309 -9.73 25.27 -16.47
N ASN A 310 -9.92 26.53 -16.90
CA ASN A 310 -9.96 26.91 -18.31
C ASN A 310 -8.59 27.23 -18.91
N GLU A 311 -7.55 27.41 -18.09
CA GLU A 311 -6.18 27.45 -18.57
C GLU A 311 -5.65 26.01 -18.66
N GLU A 312 -5.35 25.56 -19.87
CA GLU A 312 -4.58 24.32 -20.03
C GLU A 312 -3.23 24.52 -19.34
N PRO A 313 -2.87 23.71 -18.32
CA PRO A 313 -1.55 23.82 -17.73
C PRO A 313 -0.52 23.55 -18.83
N GLU A 314 0.47 24.45 -18.97
CA GLU A 314 1.66 24.17 -19.78
C GLU A 314 2.42 23.03 -19.09
N ILE A 315 2.03 21.78 -19.35
CA ILE A 315 2.79 20.61 -18.94
C ILE A 315 3.99 20.57 -19.87
N PRO A 316 5.23 20.78 -19.39
CA PRO A 316 6.41 20.69 -20.23
C PRO A 316 6.48 19.28 -20.84
N VAL A 317 6.23 19.18 -22.14
CA VAL A 317 6.30 17.93 -22.87
C VAL A 317 7.76 17.50 -22.93
N PRO A 318 8.14 16.33 -22.39
CA PRO A 318 9.48 15.81 -22.58
C PRO A 318 9.77 15.66 -24.08
N PRO A 319 10.99 15.96 -24.57
CA PRO A 319 11.31 15.77 -25.97
C PRO A 319 11.04 14.32 -26.37
N ALA A 320 10.25 14.14 -27.43
CA ALA A 320 9.89 12.83 -27.96
C ALA A 320 11.16 12.00 -28.22
N GLN A 321 11.29 10.86 -27.54
CA GLN A 321 12.24 9.84 -27.93
C GLN A 321 11.64 9.11 -29.14
N GLU A 322 12.39 9.02 -30.23
CA GLU A 322 11.99 8.25 -31.41
C GLU A 322 11.75 6.79 -31.01
N GLU A 323 10.48 6.36 -31.04
CA GLU A 323 10.12 4.95 -30.88
C GLU A 323 10.66 4.17 -32.09
N THR A 324 11.66 3.32 -31.84
CA THR A 324 12.00 2.23 -32.74
C THR A 324 10.84 1.24 -32.76
N GLN A 325 10.16 1.16 -33.90
CA GLN A 325 9.09 0.21 -34.19
C GLN A 325 9.49 -1.24 -33.89
N GLY A 326 8.61 -1.94 -33.17
CA GLY A 326 8.50 -3.39 -33.26
C GLY A 326 8.09 -4.07 -31.97
N ASP A 327 6.79 -4.07 -31.66
CA ASP A 327 6.21 -5.14 -30.84
C ASP A 327 4.87 -5.55 -31.46
N THR A 328 4.82 -6.79 -31.94
CA THR A 328 3.63 -7.37 -32.57
C THR A 328 2.79 -7.97 -31.45
N MET A 329 1.60 -7.41 -31.21
CA MET A 329 0.65 -7.97 -30.25
C MET A 329 0.23 -9.40 -30.69
N VAL A 330 0.55 -10.39 -29.86
CA VAL A 330 0.06 -11.76 -30.02
C VAL A 330 -1.30 -11.87 -29.33
N THR A 331 -2.36 -12.02 -30.13
CA THR A 331 -3.71 -12.35 -29.65
C THR A 331 -3.84 -13.84 -29.32
N LEU A 332 -4.21 -14.18 -28.08
CA LEU A 332 -4.56 -15.54 -27.65
C LEU A 332 -6.04 -15.87 -27.96
N PRO A 333 -6.38 -17.11 -28.36
CA PRO A 333 -7.76 -17.52 -28.64
C PRO A 333 -8.56 -17.84 -27.36
N SER A 334 -9.88 -17.57 -27.41
CA SER A 334 -10.82 -17.69 -26.29
C SER A 334 -11.31 -19.12 -25.99
N LYS A 335 -11.60 -19.36 -24.70
CA LYS A 335 -12.04 -20.58 -24.00
C LYS A 335 -13.27 -21.30 -24.63
N LYS A 336 -13.32 -22.64 -24.56
CA LYS A 336 -14.53 -23.46 -24.78
C LYS A 336 -14.95 -24.15 -23.47
N GLU A 337 -16.19 -23.94 -23.05
CA GLU A 337 -16.79 -24.57 -21.87
C GLU A 337 -17.24 -26.01 -22.10
N LYS A 338 -17.11 -26.87 -21.06
CA LYS A 338 -18.07 -27.98 -20.86
C LYS A 338 -18.16 -28.52 -19.41
N LYS A 339 -19.39 -28.40 -18.90
CA LYS A 339 -20.17 -29.05 -17.81
C LYS A 339 -19.56 -30.15 -16.90
N SER A 340 -19.58 -29.79 -15.61
CA SER A 340 -19.98 -30.49 -14.37
C SER A 340 -20.20 -32.02 -14.33
N ASP A 341 -19.57 -32.65 -13.33
CA ASP A 341 -20.24 -33.58 -12.39
C ASP A 341 -19.43 -33.65 -11.06
N GLU A 342 -19.84 -32.86 -10.08
CA GLU A 342 -19.32 -32.83 -8.71
C GLU A 342 -20.17 -33.74 -7.81
N ALA A 343 -19.54 -34.74 -7.18
CA ALA A 343 -20.05 -35.37 -5.94
C ALA A 343 -19.04 -36.34 -5.28
N GLY A 344 -18.03 -36.82 -6.01
CA GLY A 344 -17.14 -37.89 -5.51
C GLY A 344 -15.79 -37.46 -4.93
N ALA A 345 -15.34 -36.22 -5.17
CA ALA A 345 -13.96 -35.81 -4.89
C ALA A 345 -13.74 -35.36 -3.43
N PHE A 346 -14.77 -34.84 -2.78
CA PHE A 346 -14.70 -34.26 -1.43
C PHE A 346 -14.39 -35.29 -0.32
N SER A 347 -14.80 -36.55 -0.49
CA SER A 347 -14.56 -37.60 0.51
C SER A 347 -13.17 -38.24 0.43
N LYS A 348 -12.50 -38.11 -0.73
CA LYS A 348 -11.15 -38.66 -0.93
C LYS A 348 -10.06 -37.75 -0.35
N PHE A 349 -10.29 -36.44 -0.35
CA PHE A 349 -9.36 -35.44 0.20
C PHE A 349 -9.25 -35.53 1.73
N TRP A 350 -10.37 -35.71 2.44
CA TRP A 350 -10.37 -35.85 3.91
C TRP A 350 -9.64 -37.10 4.43
N ASN A 351 -9.67 -38.20 3.68
CA ASN A 351 -8.96 -39.43 4.03
C ASN A 351 -7.44 -39.35 3.81
N TRP A 352 -6.97 -38.43 2.96
CA TRP A 352 -5.54 -38.20 2.76
C TRP A 352 -4.97 -37.22 3.79
N ALA A 353 -5.70 -36.14 4.10
CA ALA A 353 -5.26 -35.12 5.08
C ALA A 353 -5.12 -35.66 6.52
N THR A 354 -5.92 -36.67 6.89
CA THR A 354 -5.86 -37.31 8.22
C THR A 354 -4.72 -38.32 8.39
N GLN A 355 -3.98 -38.63 7.32
CA GLN A 355 -2.81 -39.51 7.39
C GLN A 355 -1.48 -38.75 7.53
N LEU A 356 -1.51 -37.41 7.52
CA LEU A 356 -0.31 -36.57 7.61
C LEU A 356 -0.26 -35.65 8.84
N PHE A 357 -1.22 -35.74 9.76
CA PHE A 357 -1.14 -35.15 11.11
C PHE A 357 -1.71 -36.09 12.17
#